data_AF-A0A1Y3BGU6-F1
#
_entry.id   AF-A0A1Y3BGU6-F1
#
_cell.length_a   1.000
_cell.length_b   1.000
_cell.length_c   1.000
_cell.angle_alpha   90.00
_cell.angle_beta   90.00
_cell.angle_gamma   90.00
#
_symmetry.space_group_name_H-M   'P 1'
#
loop_
_entity.id
_entity.type
_entity.pdbx_description
1 polymer ?
#
loop_
_entity_poly.entity_id
_entity_poly.type
_entity_poly.pdbx_seq_one_letter_code
_entity_poly.pdbx_strand_id
1 'polypeptide(L)'
;MDSKTTIYRKTDENYQLKMKASRVLFSDIDKKFANMPFTLRTLDNEQKARMGVVECVKHKLLEPYSILYDKDNELIAQFKFTVLLMPSGSHKITGLSTFDPSICESEYSIDKDESLKSILAKGLTNKTAKKKKKSKSSSTTATTNDAGDSSNVAAAATSEKDGSSSNNNK
;
A
#
# COMPACT_ATOMS: atom_id res chain seq x y z
N MET A 1 -12.48 -24.85 -17.50
CA MET A 1 -12.25 -23.47 -17.03
C MET A 1 -12.97 -22.47 -17.94
N ASP A 2 -14.07 -21.87 -17.49
CA ASP A 2 -14.63 -20.64 -18.10
C ASP A 2 -15.18 -19.77 -16.97
N SER A 3 -14.55 -18.61 -16.74
CA SER A 3 -14.93 -17.68 -15.68
C SER A 3 -14.97 -16.27 -16.21
N LYS A 4 -16.11 -15.64 -15.99
CA LYS A 4 -16.42 -14.33 -16.56
C LYS A 4 -15.54 -13.28 -15.89
N THR A 5 -14.84 -12.48 -16.70
CA THR A 5 -14.09 -11.32 -16.21
C THR A 5 -15.06 -10.36 -15.52
N THR A 6 -14.71 -9.92 -14.31
CA THR A 6 -15.52 -8.99 -13.50
C THR A 6 -14.75 -7.76 -13.06
N ILE A 7 -13.48 -7.63 -13.46
CA ILE A 7 -12.57 -6.53 -13.11
C ILE A 7 -12.16 -5.82 -14.39
N TYR A 8 -12.27 -4.49 -14.39
CA TYR A 8 -12.04 -3.63 -15.55
C TYR A 8 -11.35 -2.34 -15.12
N ARG A 9 -10.63 -1.70 -16.04
CA ARG A 9 -10.06 -0.34 -15.87
C ARG A 9 -10.52 0.55 -17.01
N LYS A 10 -10.82 1.82 -16.72
CA LYS A 10 -11.11 2.84 -17.73
C LYS A 10 -9.81 3.25 -18.46
N THR A 11 -9.90 3.37 -19.78
CA THR A 11 -8.83 3.91 -20.63
C THR A 11 -9.09 5.37 -20.99
N ASP A 12 -8.11 6.04 -21.58
CA ASP A 12 -8.23 7.43 -22.06
C ASP A 12 -8.72 7.51 -23.52
N GLU A 13 -9.17 6.39 -24.09
CA GLU A 13 -9.83 6.31 -25.39
C GLU A 13 -11.19 7.05 -25.36
N ASN A 14 -11.60 7.66 -26.48
CA ASN A 14 -12.86 8.37 -26.57
C ASN A 14 -13.74 7.80 -27.69
N TYR A 15 -14.93 7.31 -27.33
CA TYR A 15 -15.90 6.73 -28.26
C TYR A 15 -17.34 7.06 -27.83
N GLN A 16 -18.15 7.53 -28.79
CA GLN A 16 -19.54 7.88 -28.54
C GLN A 16 -20.43 6.62 -28.48
N LEU A 17 -20.50 6.04 -27.28
CA LEU A 17 -21.33 4.88 -26.94
C LEU A 17 -22.78 5.03 -27.43
N LYS A 18 -23.28 4.03 -28.16
CA LYS A 18 -24.59 4.00 -28.81
C LYS A 18 -25.69 3.51 -27.89
N MET A 19 -25.44 2.54 -27.01
CA MET A 19 -26.49 2.05 -26.10
C MET A 19 -26.65 2.94 -24.85
N LYS A 20 -27.89 3.13 -24.40
CA LYS A 20 -28.21 3.91 -23.19
C LYS A 20 -27.61 3.29 -21.92
N ALA A 21 -27.55 1.96 -21.83
CA ALA A 21 -26.95 1.25 -20.71
C ALA A 21 -25.45 1.56 -20.58
N SER A 22 -24.70 1.48 -21.68
CA SER A 22 -23.26 1.77 -21.73
C SER A 22 -22.95 3.21 -21.35
N ARG A 23 -23.72 4.20 -21.86
CA ARG A 23 -23.54 5.62 -21.50
C ARG A 23 -23.73 5.90 -20.02
N VAL A 24 -24.73 5.27 -19.39
CA VAL A 24 -24.96 5.36 -17.94
C VAL A 24 -23.80 4.71 -17.18
N LEU A 25 -23.45 3.47 -17.51
CA LEU A 25 -22.33 2.75 -16.92
C LEU A 25 -21.02 3.54 -16.98
N PHE A 26 -20.65 4.08 -18.16
CA PHE A 26 -19.41 4.84 -18.32
C PHE A 26 -19.44 6.13 -17.46
N SER A 27 -20.58 6.81 -17.40
CA SER A 27 -20.78 8.00 -16.55
C SER A 27 -20.70 7.69 -15.06
N ASP A 28 -21.10 6.50 -14.63
CA ASP A 28 -21.07 6.09 -13.23
C ASP A 28 -19.69 5.56 -12.81
N ILE A 29 -18.96 4.91 -13.73
CA ILE A 29 -17.55 4.54 -13.55
C ILE A 29 -16.68 5.79 -13.41
N ASP A 30 -16.85 6.78 -14.29
CA ASP A 30 -16.02 8.00 -14.29
C ASP A 30 -16.16 8.76 -12.97
N LYS A 31 -17.39 8.87 -12.43
CA LYS A 31 -17.67 9.48 -11.11
C LYS A 31 -17.15 8.67 -9.92
N LYS A 32 -17.24 7.33 -9.95
CA LYS A 32 -16.94 6.46 -8.78
C LYS A 32 -15.48 6.01 -8.71
N PHE A 33 -14.83 5.83 -9.86
CA PHE A 33 -13.50 5.20 -9.96
C PHE A 33 -12.52 5.97 -10.84
N ALA A 34 -12.99 6.91 -11.67
CA ALA A 34 -12.19 7.59 -12.69
C ALA A 34 -11.37 6.56 -13.52
N ASN A 35 -10.04 6.67 -13.51
CA ASN A 35 -9.14 5.78 -14.25
C ASN A 35 -8.64 4.56 -13.44
N MET A 36 -9.13 4.34 -12.21
CA MET A 36 -8.73 3.20 -11.38
C MET A 36 -9.44 1.90 -11.78
N PRO A 37 -8.82 0.71 -11.56
CA PRO A 37 -9.50 -0.57 -11.72
C PRO A 37 -10.67 -0.73 -10.73
N PHE A 38 -11.78 -1.27 -11.21
CA PHE A 38 -13.00 -1.51 -10.44
C PHE A 38 -13.59 -2.89 -10.76
N THR A 39 -14.56 -3.34 -9.96
CA THR A 39 -15.33 -4.57 -10.23
C THR A 39 -16.80 -4.27 -10.49
N LEU A 40 -17.43 -5.04 -11.37
CA LEU A 40 -18.84 -4.87 -11.75
C LEU A 40 -19.81 -5.00 -10.56
N ARG A 41 -19.41 -5.71 -9.50
CA ARG A 41 -20.20 -5.87 -8.26
C ARG A 41 -20.34 -4.58 -7.45
N THR A 42 -19.48 -3.56 -7.67
CA THR A 42 -19.54 -2.26 -6.99
C THR A 42 -20.43 -1.24 -7.74
N LEU A 43 -21.04 -1.64 -8.85
CA LEU A 43 -22.02 -0.85 -9.59
C LEU A 43 -23.44 -1.21 -9.14
N ASP A 44 -24.31 -0.21 -9.02
CA ASP A 44 -25.60 -0.31 -8.32
C ASP A 44 -26.64 -1.15 -9.07
N ASN A 45 -26.35 -1.53 -10.31
CA ASN A 45 -27.20 -2.42 -11.11
C ASN A 45 -26.35 -3.35 -12.00
N GLU A 46 -26.04 -4.53 -11.47
CA GLU A 46 -25.16 -5.50 -12.14
C GLU A 46 -25.71 -5.96 -13.51
N GLN A 47 -27.03 -6.08 -13.68
CA GLN A 47 -27.64 -6.49 -14.95
C GLN A 47 -27.39 -5.45 -16.07
N LYS A 48 -27.65 -4.17 -15.80
CA LYS A 48 -27.33 -3.08 -16.73
C LYS A 48 -25.83 -2.97 -16.97
N ALA A 49 -25.02 -3.22 -15.93
CA ALA A 49 -23.57 -3.21 -16.06
C ALA A 49 -23.06 -4.30 -17.01
N ARG A 50 -23.48 -5.55 -16.81
CA ARG A 50 -23.14 -6.69 -17.69
C ARG A 50 -23.50 -6.43 -19.16
N MET A 51 -24.60 -5.73 -19.44
CA MET A 51 -24.96 -5.31 -20.81
C MET A 51 -24.03 -4.20 -21.34
N GLY A 52 -23.83 -3.11 -20.58
CA GLY A 52 -23.07 -1.94 -21.04
C GLY A 52 -21.57 -2.21 -21.26
N VAL A 53 -20.99 -3.10 -20.46
CA VAL A 53 -19.56 -3.47 -20.54
C VAL A 53 -19.18 -4.03 -21.91
N VAL A 54 -20.07 -4.79 -22.57
CA VAL A 54 -19.77 -5.42 -23.87
C VAL A 54 -19.44 -4.38 -24.94
N GLU A 55 -20.16 -3.25 -24.96
CA GLU A 55 -19.89 -2.14 -25.88
C GLU A 55 -18.59 -1.42 -25.50
N CYS A 56 -18.41 -1.10 -24.21
CA CYS A 56 -17.25 -0.38 -23.71
C CYS A 56 -15.93 -1.15 -23.96
N VAL A 57 -15.91 -2.47 -23.77
CA VAL A 57 -14.73 -3.32 -24.05
C VAL A 57 -14.48 -3.42 -25.54
N LYS A 58 -15.52 -3.62 -26.36
CA LYS A 58 -15.41 -3.69 -27.83
C LYS A 58 -14.82 -2.41 -28.44
N HIS A 59 -15.12 -1.26 -27.83
CA HIS A 59 -14.61 0.05 -28.24
C HIS A 59 -13.41 0.53 -27.40
N LYS A 60 -12.71 -0.38 -26.70
CA LYS A 60 -11.49 -0.15 -25.90
C LYS A 60 -11.60 0.87 -24.76
N LEU A 61 -12.78 1.39 -24.44
CA LEU A 61 -13.05 2.30 -23.31
C LEU A 61 -12.82 1.62 -21.95
N LEU A 62 -13.00 0.29 -21.89
CA LEU A 62 -12.71 -0.53 -20.73
C LEU A 62 -11.73 -1.65 -21.09
N GLU A 63 -10.63 -1.71 -20.36
CA GLU A 63 -9.64 -2.77 -20.41
C GLU A 63 -10.03 -3.91 -19.45
N PRO A 64 -10.24 -5.16 -19.93
CA PRO A 64 -10.59 -6.30 -19.09
C PRO A 64 -9.36 -6.89 -18.40
N TYR A 65 -9.46 -7.16 -17.09
CA TYR A 65 -8.47 -7.95 -16.36
C TYR A 65 -8.88 -9.42 -16.43
N SER A 66 -8.43 -10.10 -17.49
CA SER A 66 -8.74 -11.50 -17.74
C SER A 66 -8.30 -12.39 -16.58
N ILE A 67 -9.14 -13.38 -16.26
CA ILE A 67 -8.82 -14.41 -15.28
C ILE A 67 -7.95 -15.46 -16.00
N LEU A 68 -6.71 -15.60 -15.56
CA LEU A 68 -5.75 -16.56 -16.08
C LEU A 68 -5.72 -17.82 -15.20
N TYR A 69 -5.49 -18.95 -15.84
CA TYR A 69 -5.37 -20.26 -15.21
C TYR A 69 -4.05 -20.91 -15.68
N ASP A 70 -3.37 -21.61 -14.78
CA ASP A 70 -2.36 -22.60 -15.17
C ASP A 70 -3.02 -23.99 -15.24
N LYS A 71 -2.21 -25.05 -15.38
CA LYS A 71 -2.65 -26.44 -15.44
C LYS A 71 -3.34 -26.89 -14.15
N ASP A 72 -4.26 -27.84 -14.29
CA ASP A 72 -4.98 -28.43 -13.16
C ASP A 72 -4.01 -29.07 -12.15
N ASN A 73 -4.16 -28.71 -10.88
CA ASN A 73 -3.32 -29.09 -9.73
C ASN A 73 -1.96 -28.36 -9.57
N GLU A 74 -1.63 -27.35 -10.40
CA GLU A 74 -0.45 -26.50 -10.17
C GLU A 74 -0.76 -25.29 -9.25
N LEU A 75 0.23 -24.84 -8.47
CA LEU A 75 0.08 -23.79 -7.46
C LEU A 75 0.77 -22.49 -7.87
N ILE A 76 0.03 -21.37 -7.89
CA ILE A 76 0.51 -20.05 -8.30
C ILE A 76 0.71 -19.15 -7.06
N ALA A 77 1.94 -18.70 -6.82
CA ALA A 77 2.24 -17.69 -5.80
C ALA A 77 2.41 -16.29 -6.44
N GLN A 78 1.75 -15.26 -5.88
CA GLN A 78 1.90 -13.87 -6.32
C GLN A 78 2.17 -12.93 -5.13
N PHE A 79 3.35 -12.32 -5.10
CA PHE A 79 3.70 -11.26 -4.16
C PHE A 79 3.65 -9.90 -4.86
N LYS A 80 2.94 -8.94 -4.27
CA LYS A 80 2.76 -7.58 -4.82
C LYS A 80 2.97 -6.54 -3.72
N PHE A 81 3.80 -5.56 -4.01
CA PHE A 81 4.16 -4.47 -3.09
C PHE A 81 4.43 -3.19 -3.88
N THR A 82 4.28 -2.04 -3.24
CA THR A 82 4.65 -0.73 -3.81
C THR A 82 5.87 -0.16 -3.11
N VAL A 83 6.71 0.54 -3.89
CA VAL A 83 8.02 1.08 -3.48
C VAL A 83 8.09 2.55 -3.83
N LEU A 84 8.54 3.39 -2.89
CA LEU A 84 8.92 4.76 -3.14
C LEU A 84 10.42 4.84 -3.43
N LEU A 85 10.79 5.33 -4.61
CA LEU A 85 12.18 5.57 -5.01
C LEU A 85 12.60 6.97 -4.55
N MET A 86 13.21 7.04 -3.37
CA MET A 86 13.71 8.31 -2.80
C MET A 86 15.22 8.44 -3.01
N PRO A 87 15.80 9.66 -3.01
CA PRO A 87 17.25 9.85 -3.02
C PRO A 87 18.00 9.19 -1.85
N SER A 88 17.29 8.81 -0.77
CA SER A 88 17.81 8.02 0.35
C SER A 88 17.88 6.51 0.10
N GLY A 89 17.38 6.03 -1.04
CA GLY A 89 17.17 4.62 -1.37
C GLY A 89 15.68 4.24 -1.44
N SER A 90 15.43 2.97 -1.76
CA SER A 90 14.09 2.42 -1.98
C SER A 90 13.36 2.10 -0.68
N HIS A 91 12.13 2.60 -0.51
CA HIS A 91 11.28 2.31 0.65
C HIS A 91 10.07 1.46 0.24
N LYS A 92 9.98 0.21 0.72
CA LYS A 92 8.76 -0.61 0.59
C LYS A 92 7.69 -0.03 1.52
N ILE A 93 6.53 0.34 0.97
CA ILE A 93 5.41 0.93 1.74
C ILE A 93 4.18 0.02 1.89
N THR A 94 4.04 -1.01 1.05
CA THR A 94 2.93 -1.98 1.12
C THR A 94 3.40 -3.42 0.85
N GLY A 95 2.47 -4.39 0.85
CA GLY A 95 2.74 -5.83 0.78
C GLY A 95 2.99 -6.44 2.17
N LEU A 96 3.23 -7.75 2.24
CA LEU A 96 3.61 -8.40 3.50
C LEU A 96 4.87 -7.71 4.06
N SER A 97 4.84 -7.32 5.33
CA SER A 97 5.97 -6.73 6.06
C SER A 97 7.14 -7.70 6.07
N THR A 98 6.87 -8.93 6.52
CA THR A 98 7.77 -10.08 6.60
C THR A 98 7.06 -11.31 6.03
N PHE A 99 7.73 -12.02 5.13
CA PHE A 99 7.46 -13.45 4.91
C PHE A 99 8.20 -14.22 6.00
N ASP A 100 7.52 -15.15 6.67
CA ASP A 100 8.13 -16.01 7.68
C ASP A 100 8.63 -17.30 7.02
N PRO A 101 9.95 -17.56 6.99
CA PRO A 101 10.49 -18.77 6.36
C PRO A 101 10.03 -20.07 7.01
N SER A 102 9.63 -20.06 8.29
CA SER A 102 9.19 -21.27 9.01
C SER A 102 7.87 -21.86 8.51
N ILE A 103 7.10 -21.09 7.72
CA ILE A 103 5.81 -21.52 7.16
C ILE A 103 6.00 -22.29 5.83
N CYS A 104 7.20 -22.28 5.24
CA CYS A 104 7.46 -22.87 3.93
C CYS A 104 8.78 -23.67 3.92
N GLU A 105 8.68 -24.94 4.27
CA GLU A 105 9.76 -25.90 4.09
C GLU A 105 9.90 -26.27 2.60
N SER A 106 11.13 -26.26 2.09
CA SER A 106 11.45 -26.51 0.68
C SER A 106 12.69 -27.39 0.57
N GLU A 107 12.59 -28.48 -0.18
CA GLU A 107 13.74 -29.34 -0.54
C GLU A 107 14.76 -28.59 -1.42
N TYR A 108 14.33 -27.53 -2.10
CA TYR A 108 15.17 -26.74 -3.00
C TYR A 108 15.60 -25.42 -2.37
N SER A 109 16.91 -25.18 -2.40
CA SER A 109 17.58 -23.94 -1.98
C SER A 109 18.42 -23.37 -3.12
N ILE A 110 18.63 -22.05 -3.12
CA ILE A 110 19.38 -21.30 -4.14
C ILE A 110 20.89 -21.42 -3.86
N ASP A 111 21.38 -22.66 -3.71
CA ASP A 111 22.71 -22.90 -3.15
C ASP A 111 23.85 -22.78 -4.17
N LYS A 112 23.55 -23.01 -5.45
CA LYS A 112 24.52 -23.19 -6.54
C LYS A 112 25.00 -21.88 -7.20
N ASP A 113 24.39 -20.74 -6.88
CA ASP A 113 24.73 -19.43 -7.46
C ASP A 113 25.11 -18.43 -6.35
N GLU A 114 26.42 -18.19 -6.23
CA GLU A 114 27.00 -17.24 -5.29
C GLU A 114 26.66 -15.77 -5.61
N SER A 115 26.42 -15.46 -6.89
CA SER A 115 26.05 -14.10 -7.33
C SER A 115 24.63 -13.74 -6.90
N LEU A 116 23.68 -14.68 -7.02
CA LEU A 116 22.31 -14.51 -6.53
C LEU A 116 22.26 -14.45 -5.00
N LYS A 117 23.00 -15.32 -4.29
CA LYS A 117 23.18 -15.23 -2.82
C LYS A 117 23.68 -13.84 -2.40
N SER A 118 24.70 -13.31 -3.08
CA SER A 118 25.24 -11.98 -2.85
C SER A 118 24.21 -10.87 -3.09
N ILE A 119 23.24 -11.05 -3.99
CA ILE A 119 22.16 -10.08 -4.22
C ILE A 119 21.08 -10.18 -3.14
N LEU A 120 20.62 -11.39 -2.80
CA LEU A 120 19.60 -11.61 -1.77
C LEU A 120 20.03 -11.16 -0.37
N ALA A 121 21.32 -11.23 -0.06
CA ALA A 121 21.88 -10.70 1.19
C ALA A 121 21.93 -9.15 1.27
N LYS A 122 21.70 -8.43 0.16
CA LYS A 122 21.70 -6.95 0.15
C LYS A 122 20.33 -6.40 0.54
N GLY A 123 20.22 -5.92 1.78
CA GLY A 123 19.00 -5.27 2.25
C GLY A 123 18.64 -4.02 1.44
N LEU A 124 17.34 -3.80 1.22
CA LEU A 124 16.75 -2.78 0.32
C LEU A 124 17.16 -1.32 0.59
N THR A 125 17.77 -1.01 1.75
CA THR A 125 18.13 0.36 2.14
C THR A 125 19.63 0.60 2.04
N ASN A 126 20.02 1.62 1.27
CA ASN A 126 21.41 2.05 1.16
C ASN A 126 21.90 2.64 2.49
N LYS A 127 22.59 1.83 3.30
CA LYS A 127 23.08 2.19 4.65
C LYS A 127 24.03 3.42 4.67
N THR A 128 24.53 3.85 3.51
CA THR A 128 25.45 4.99 3.34
C THR A 128 24.92 6.32 3.92
N ALA A 129 23.61 6.57 3.86
CA ALA A 129 23.02 7.80 4.38
C ALA A 129 23.13 7.95 5.92
N LYS A 130 23.12 6.84 6.67
CA LYS A 130 23.08 6.88 8.15
C LYS A 130 24.40 7.31 8.81
N LYS A 131 25.53 7.32 8.10
CA LYS A 131 26.86 7.63 8.68
C LYS A 131 27.19 9.12 8.74
N LYS A 132 26.41 10.01 8.11
CA LYS A 132 26.72 11.46 7.99
C LYS A 132 26.07 12.37 9.07
N LYS A 133 25.29 11.83 10.02
CA LYS A 133 24.63 12.60 11.10
C LYS A 133 25.29 12.43 12.49
N LYS A 134 26.61 12.16 12.55
CA LYS A 134 27.35 12.06 13.83
C LYS A 134 28.81 12.53 13.73
N SER A 135 29.06 13.70 13.14
CA SER A 135 30.42 14.26 13.02
C SER A 135 30.48 15.79 12.78
N LYS A 136 29.80 16.62 13.59
CA LYS A 136 30.08 18.08 13.62
C LYS A 136 29.64 18.84 14.88
N SER A 137 30.28 18.56 16.04
CA SER A 137 30.24 19.43 17.24
C SER A 137 31.25 18.97 18.32
N SER A 138 32.52 19.39 18.25
CA SER A 138 33.53 19.07 19.28
C SER A 138 34.81 19.94 19.20
N SER A 139 34.75 21.16 19.74
CA SER A 139 35.88 22.09 20.01
C SER A 139 35.30 23.43 20.51
N THR A 140 35.65 24.05 21.65
CA THR A 140 36.49 23.74 22.85
C THR A 140 36.11 24.84 23.91
N THR A 141 36.38 24.86 25.22
CA THR A 141 37.24 24.14 26.20
C THR A 141 36.65 24.34 27.63
N ALA A 142 37.19 23.64 28.65
CA ALA A 142 37.19 24.00 30.09
C ALA A 142 35.86 23.92 30.89
N THR A 143 35.82 23.62 32.21
CA THR A 143 36.79 23.00 33.17
C THR A 143 36.03 22.57 34.47
N THR A 144 36.55 21.57 35.22
CA THR A 144 36.24 21.16 36.63
C THR A 144 34.85 20.61 37.05
N ASN A 145 34.88 19.47 37.77
CA ASN A 145 34.08 19.07 38.96
C ASN A 145 32.55 18.84 38.82
N ASP A 146 31.83 18.07 39.66
CA ASP A 146 32.13 16.88 40.51
C ASP A 146 30.77 16.20 40.91
N ALA A 147 30.83 14.95 41.40
CA ALA A 147 29.85 14.14 42.19
C ALA A 147 28.30 14.35 42.13
N GLY A 148 27.57 13.25 41.87
CA GLY A 148 26.18 12.99 42.32
C GLY A 148 25.03 13.64 41.52
N ASP A 149 23.75 13.26 41.68
CA ASP A 149 23.15 12.00 42.18
C ASP A 149 21.71 11.81 41.57
N SER A 150 21.13 10.63 41.82
CA SER A 150 19.79 10.05 41.60
C SER A 150 18.51 10.87 41.27
N SER A 151 17.46 10.11 40.88
CA SER A 151 16.04 10.47 40.58
C SER A 151 15.79 11.23 39.26
N ASN A 152 14.82 10.92 38.39
CA ASN A 152 13.57 10.13 38.38
C ASN A 152 12.31 10.73 39.05
N VAL A 153 11.57 11.55 38.28
CA VAL A 153 10.10 11.76 38.25
C VAL A 153 9.80 12.29 36.83
N ALA A 154 9.02 11.66 35.94
CA ALA A 154 7.63 11.15 35.99
C ALA A 154 6.56 12.26 35.79
N ALA A 155 5.61 11.95 34.91
CA ALA A 155 4.73 12.88 34.21
C ALA A 155 3.78 13.76 35.06
N ALA A 156 3.35 14.88 34.46
CA ALA A 156 2.05 15.50 34.76
C ALA A 156 1.43 16.09 33.48
N ALA A 157 0.17 15.73 33.22
CA ALA A 157 -0.75 16.48 32.39
C ALA A 157 -1.95 16.83 33.27
N THR A 158 -2.60 17.97 33.06
CA THR A 158 -3.79 18.38 33.83
C THR A 158 -4.83 19.02 32.93
N SER A 159 -5.99 18.38 32.84
CA SER A 159 -7.25 18.97 32.40
C SER A 159 -8.02 19.56 33.59
N GLU A 160 -9.05 20.33 33.27
CA GLU A 160 -10.26 20.60 34.08
C GLU A 160 -10.13 21.34 35.42
N LYS A 161 -11.15 22.17 35.66
CA LYS A 161 -11.58 22.63 36.98
C LYS A 161 -13.09 22.80 36.94
N ASP A 162 -13.77 22.11 37.83
CA ASP A 162 -15.22 22.11 37.96
C ASP A 162 -15.61 22.20 39.45
N GLY A 163 -16.84 22.63 39.75
CA GLY A 163 -17.50 22.31 41.03
C GLY A 163 -17.62 23.37 42.14
N SER A 164 -18.79 24.03 42.17
CA SER A 164 -19.54 24.45 43.39
C SER A 164 -19.01 25.66 44.21
N SER A 165 -19.74 26.28 45.16
CA SER A 165 -21.04 25.97 45.82
C SER A 165 -21.79 27.27 46.26
N SER A 166 -23.14 27.21 46.35
CA SER A 166 -24.04 28.05 47.20
C SER A 166 -24.10 29.58 46.90
N ASN A 167 -25.13 30.36 47.29
CA ASN A 167 -26.08 30.24 48.41
C ASN A 167 -27.44 30.96 48.13
N ASN A 168 -28.34 30.98 49.12
CA ASN A 168 -29.75 31.38 49.02
C ASN A 168 -30.07 32.90 49.06
N ASN A 169 -31.27 33.22 48.57
CA ASN A 169 -32.34 34.01 49.23
C ASN A 169 -32.74 35.38 48.63
N LYS A 170 -34.07 35.59 48.65
CA LYS A 170 -34.87 36.81 48.39
C LYS A 170 -35.11 37.23 46.94
#